data_AF-A0A5N7CYH8-F1
#
_entry.id   AF-A0A5N7CYH8-F1
#
_cell.length_a   1.000
_cell.length_b   1.000
_cell.length_c   1.000
_cell.angle_alpha   90.00
_cell.angle_beta   90.00
_cell.angle_gamma   90.00
#
_symmetry.space_group_name_H-M   'P 1'
#
loop_
_entity.id
_entity.type
_entity.pdbx_description
1 polymer ?
#
loop_
_entity_poly.entity_id
_entity_poly.type
_entity_poly.pdbx_seq_one_letter_code
_entity_poly.pdbx_strand_id
1 'polypeptide(L)'
;MLLRFYQKLRGRDDSDPCLYIFPFSLHSIMVQFTIALALRNKSQSSRELGRIKYRLVNLHRNENLSEDYLVHVNPRGKVPALTAKSIPAPLTDSLSISYWVCEQHPSLIPETHRTTIQRLLSQLHRIQADNNPNPAVDDILARTDISLEHRRALEHKRDWLLDVTPEVLAYVTAENVDWISTLLLTDPGQPSVASRNVSDFVVMNNL
;
A
#
# COMPACT_ATOMS: atom_id res chain seq x y z
N MET A 1 27.40 17.45 13.56
CA MET A 1 27.21 16.62 14.77
C MET A 1 25.78 16.09 14.94
N LEU A 2 24.74 16.82 14.50
CA LEU A 2 23.33 16.39 14.61
C LEU A 2 22.92 15.19 13.72
N LEU A 3 23.52 14.99 12.54
CA LEU A 3 23.18 13.85 11.66
C LEU A 3 23.58 12.48 12.22
N ARG A 4 24.68 12.40 12.98
CA ARG A 4 25.08 11.16 13.66
C ARG A 4 24.16 10.82 14.85
N PHE A 5 23.45 11.80 15.39
CA PHE A 5 22.47 11.59 16.46
C PHE A 5 21.17 10.98 15.92
N TYR A 6 20.73 11.35 14.71
CA TYR A 6 19.57 10.73 14.06
C TYR A 6 19.83 9.30 13.58
N GLN A 7 21.06 8.97 13.17
CA GLN A 7 21.44 7.59 12.86
C GLN A 7 21.49 6.70 14.12
N LYS A 8 21.76 7.29 15.30
CA LYS A 8 21.87 6.56 16.57
C LYS A 8 20.53 6.27 17.26
N LEU A 9 19.42 6.87 16.81
CA LEU A 9 18.06 6.42 17.13
C LEU A 9 17.59 5.26 16.23
N ARG A 10 18.40 4.85 15.25
CA ARG A 10 18.19 3.65 14.44
C ARG A 10 18.82 2.43 15.09
N GLY A 11 18.62 2.28 16.40
CA GLY A 11 18.87 1.03 17.09
C GLY A 11 18.01 -0.05 16.43
N ARG A 12 18.61 -0.85 15.56
CA ARG A 12 18.14 -2.20 15.22
C ARG A 12 18.24 -3.02 16.50
N ASP A 13 17.30 -2.83 17.39
CA ASP A 13 16.85 -3.92 18.25
C ASP A 13 15.94 -4.77 17.36
N ASP A 14 16.59 -5.71 16.66
CA ASP A 14 16.21 -6.31 15.37
C ASP A 14 15.27 -7.53 15.53
N SER A 15 14.55 -7.61 16.65
CA SER A 15 13.60 -8.69 16.91
C SER A 15 12.17 -8.36 16.51
N ASP A 16 11.81 -7.07 16.50
CA ASP A 16 10.41 -6.64 16.45
C ASP A 16 10.00 -6.28 15.02
N PRO A 17 8.81 -6.70 14.56
CA PRO A 17 8.33 -6.36 13.23
C PRO A 17 8.28 -4.84 13.01
N CYS A 18 8.58 -4.40 11.80
CA CYS A 18 8.57 -2.99 11.42
C CYS A 18 7.69 -2.78 10.19
N LEU A 19 6.61 -2.02 10.36
CA LEU A 19 5.72 -1.61 9.30
C LEU A 19 6.08 -0.21 8.79
N TYR A 20 6.44 -0.13 7.52
CA TYR A 20 6.74 1.09 6.79
C TYR A 20 5.48 1.58 6.10
N ILE A 21 5.05 2.80 6.40
CA ILE A 21 3.77 3.36 5.94
C ILE A 21 3.92 4.76 5.39
N PHE A 22 2.93 5.16 4.59
CA PHE A 22 2.63 6.55 4.32
C PHE A 22 1.15 6.81 4.63
N PRO A 23 0.80 7.74 5.54
CA PRO A 23 -0.57 7.91 6.03
C PRO A 23 -1.63 8.15 4.95
N PHE A 24 -1.23 8.73 3.82
CA PHE A 24 -2.13 9.05 2.71
C PHE A 24 -2.15 7.98 1.61
N SER A 25 -1.41 6.89 1.77
CA SER A 25 -1.47 5.74 0.86
C SER A 25 -2.67 4.87 1.23
N LEU A 26 -3.56 4.62 0.25
CA LEU A 26 -4.71 3.74 0.42
C LEU A 26 -4.30 2.34 0.93
N HIS A 27 -3.24 1.77 0.35
CA HIS A 27 -2.68 0.48 0.76
C HIS A 27 -2.14 0.52 2.21
N SER A 28 -1.55 1.64 2.64
CA SER A 28 -1.10 1.81 4.02
C SER A 28 -2.28 1.94 4.99
N ILE A 29 -3.36 2.59 4.59
CA ILE A 29 -4.60 2.69 5.37
C ILE A 29 -5.22 1.30 5.52
N MET A 30 -5.31 0.52 4.43
CA MET A 30 -5.82 -0.86 4.45
C MET A 30 -5.12 -1.73 5.50
N VAL A 31 -3.78 -1.72 5.52
CA VAL A 31 -3.00 -2.51 6.49
C VAL A 31 -3.20 -2.00 7.91
N GLN A 32 -3.12 -0.68 8.14
CA GLN A 32 -3.30 -0.10 9.47
C GLN A 32 -4.69 -0.41 10.04
N PHE A 33 -5.73 -0.38 9.20
CA PHE A 33 -7.08 -0.75 9.60
C PHE A 33 -7.16 -2.25 9.97
N THR A 34 -6.54 -3.12 9.17
CA THR A 34 -6.47 -4.57 9.47
C THR A 34 -5.80 -4.81 10.84
N ILE A 35 -4.68 -4.14 11.13
CA ILE A 35 -3.99 -4.24 12.42
C ILE A 35 -4.84 -3.68 13.55
N ALA A 36 -5.51 -2.54 13.35
CA ALA A 36 -6.39 -1.95 14.35
C ALA A 36 -7.54 -2.89 14.74
N LEU A 37 -8.13 -3.59 13.75
CA LEU A 37 -9.15 -4.60 14.00
C LEU A 37 -8.61 -5.78 14.83
N ALA A 38 -7.44 -6.33 14.47
CA ALA A 38 -6.84 -7.43 15.21
C ALA A 38 -6.47 -7.04 16.65
N LEU A 39 -5.97 -5.83 16.86
CA LEU A 39 -5.55 -5.34 18.19
C LEU A 39 -6.72 -4.89 19.07
N ARG A 40 -7.93 -4.76 18.52
CA ARG A 40 -9.14 -4.45 19.31
C ARG A 40 -9.39 -5.51 20.38
N ASN A 41 -9.07 -6.78 20.09
CA ASN A 41 -9.21 -7.89 21.02
C ASN A 41 -7.83 -8.44 21.44
N LYS A 42 -7.12 -7.69 22.29
CA LYS A 42 -5.73 -7.98 22.71
C LYS A 42 -5.50 -9.37 23.31
N SER A 43 -6.53 -10.03 23.82
CA SER A 43 -6.42 -11.38 24.41
C SER A 43 -6.17 -12.47 23.37
N GLN A 44 -6.46 -12.20 22.09
CA GLN A 44 -6.36 -13.15 20.99
C GLN A 44 -5.27 -12.79 19.96
N SER A 45 -4.66 -11.61 20.06
CA SER A 45 -3.58 -11.19 19.14
C SER A 45 -2.24 -11.78 19.54
N SER A 46 -1.44 -12.23 18.56
CA SER A 46 -0.07 -12.68 18.84
C SER A 46 0.78 -11.57 19.46
N ARG A 47 1.76 -11.97 20.29
CA ARG A 47 2.71 -11.02 20.91
C ARG A 47 3.49 -10.23 19.86
N GLU A 48 3.70 -10.81 18.69
CA GLU A 48 4.43 -10.21 17.57
C GLU A 48 3.64 -9.04 16.95
N LEU A 49 2.34 -9.22 16.74
CA LEU A 49 1.44 -8.16 16.26
C LEU A 49 1.36 -6.97 17.23
N GLY A 50 1.41 -7.23 18.53
CA GLY A 50 1.43 -6.18 19.56
C GLY A 50 2.74 -5.38 19.66
N ARG A 51 3.81 -5.82 18.99
CA ARG A 51 5.14 -5.21 19.03
C ARG A 51 5.55 -4.52 17.73
N ILE A 52 4.65 -4.43 16.75
CA ILE A 52 4.93 -3.77 15.47
C ILE A 52 5.39 -2.33 15.73
N LYS A 53 6.58 -2.01 15.24
CA LYS A 53 7.11 -0.64 15.14
C LYS A 53 6.60 -0.02 13.85
N TYR A 54 6.16 1.24 13.91
CA TYR A 54 5.72 1.97 12.73
C TYR A 54 6.82 2.94 12.28
N ARG A 55 7.14 2.93 10.98
CA ARG A 55 8.06 3.88 10.36
C ARG A 55 7.35 4.63 9.24
N LEU A 56 7.40 5.95 9.32
CA LEU A 56 6.94 6.80 8.24
C LEU A 56 7.96 6.77 7.09
N VAL A 57 7.46 6.63 5.87
CA VAL A 57 8.20 6.84 4.62
C VAL A 57 7.52 7.98 3.88
N ASN A 58 8.14 9.15 3.87
CA ASN A 58 7.55 10.34 3.26
C ASN A 58 7.69 10.30 1.73
N LEU A 59 6.60 9.95 1.05
CA LEU A 59 6.55 9.88 -0.42
C LEU A 59 6.72 11.27 -1.07
N HIS A 60 6.28 12.35 -0.42
CA HIS A 60 6.49 13.71 -0.93
C HIS A 60 7.97 14.13 -0.92
N ARG A 61 8.80 13.47 -0.10
CA ARG A 61 10.24 13.69 -0.02
C ARG A 61 11.04 12.59 -0.71
N ASN A 62 10.37 11.71 -1.47
CA ASN A 62 10.99 10.58 -2.15
C ASN A 62 11.80 9.65 -1.22
N GLU A 63 11.42 9.53 0.06
CA GLU A 63 12.13 8.67 1.02
C GLU A 63 12.04 7.18 0.63
N ASN A 64 11.00 6.80 -0.11
CA ASN A 64 10.84 5.49 -0.73
C ASN A 64 11.85 5.22 -1.87
N LEU A 65 12.59 6.23 -2.31
CA LEU A 65 13.68 6.10 -3.29
C LEU A 65 15.06 6.07 -2.63
N SER A 66 15.14 6.13 -1.30
CA SER A 66 16.42 6.02 -0.59
C SER A 66 17.04 4.63 -0.78
N GLU A 67 18.37 4.58 -0.82
CA GLU A 67 19.15 3.34 -0.96
C GLU A 67 18.71 2.28 0.06
N ASP A 68 18.69 2.66 1.34
CA ASP A 68 18.32 1.75 2.43
C ASP A 68 16.91 1.16 2.26
N TYR A 69 15.96 1.94 1.74
CA TYR A 69 14.61 1.47 1.52
C TYR A 69 14.51 0.53 0.32
N LEU A 70 15.08 0.92 -0.82
CA LEU A 70 15.03 0.12 -2.04
C LEU A 70 15.79 -1.20 -1.91
N VAL A 71 16.93 -1.19 -1.23
CA VAL A 71 17.79 -2.37 -1.07
C VAL A 71 17.24 -3.32 0.00
N HIS A 72 16.82 -2.80 1.15
CA HIS A 72 16.53 -3.65 2.33
C HIS A 72 15.04 -3.81 2.66
N VAL A 73 14.15 -2.99 2.10
CA VAL A 73 12.75 -2.95 2.52
C VAL A 73 11.81 -3.29 1.36
N ASN A 74 11.84 -2.51 0.29
CA ASN A 74 10.98 -2.75 -0.86
C ASN A 74 11.65 -2.26 -2.15
N PRO A 75 12.15 -3.16 -3.02
CA PRO A 75 12.81 -2.79 -4.27
C PRO A 75 11.90 -2.06 -5.25
N ARG A 76 10.56 -2.17 -5.08
CA ARG A 76 9.59 -1.43 -5.89
C ARG A 76 9.41 0.01 -5.42
N GLY A 77 9.97 0.39 -4.27
CA GLY A 77 9.82 1.71 -3.68
C GLY A 77 8.37 2.08 -3.39
N LYS A 78 7.56 1.11 -2.96
CA LYS A 78 6.14 1.28 -2.63
C LYS A 78 5.89 1.09 -1.14
N VAL A 79 4.81 1.68 -0.64
CA VAL A 79 4.30 1.48 0.72
C VAL A 79 2.89 0.90 0.65
N PRO A 80 2.47 0.11 1.64
CA PRO A 80 3.21 -0.28 2.85
C PRO A 80 4.24 -1.39 2.58
N ALA A 81 5.16 -1.59 3.52
CA ALA A 81 6.04 -2.75 3.57
C ALA A 81 6.20 -3.23 5.01
N LEU A 82 6.27 -4.53 5.24
CA LEU A 82 6.51 -5.13 6.56
C LEU A 82 7.81 -5.92 6.53
N THR A 83 8.69 -5.66 7.49
CA THR A 83 9.85 -6.51 7.79
C THR A 83 9.67 -7.14 9.16
N ALA A 84 10.02 -8.41 9.30
CA ALA A 84 10.06 -9.10 10.59
C ALA A 84 11.03 -10.27 10.49
N LYS A 85 11.57 -10.72 11.62
CA LYS A 85 12.46 -11.91 11.65
C LYS A 85 11.69 -13.21 11.35
N SER A 86 10.39 -13.22 11.62
CA SER A 86 9.50 -14.37 11.37
C SER A 86 9.20 -14.59 9.89
N ILE A 87 9.44 -13.60 9.03
CA ILE A 87 9.26 -13.69 7.58
C ILE A 87 10.61 -13.73 6.86
N PRO A 88 10.80 -14.61 5.87
CA PRO A 88 12.10 -14.78 5.20
C PRO A 88 12.48 -13.60 4.30
N ALA A 89 11.49 -12.82 3.87
CA ALA A 89 11.66 -11.63 3.06
C ALA A 89 10.60 -10.58 3.43
N PRO A 90 10.84 -9.29 3.16
CA PRO A 90 9.84 -8.25 3.38
C PRO A 90 8.53 -8.53 2.62
N LEU A 91 7.39 -8.33 3.27
CA LEU A 91 6.10 -8.30 2.59
C LEU A 91 5.90 -6.88 2.03
N THR A 92 5.70 -6.75 0.72
CA THR A 92 5.81 -5.47 0.01
C THR A 92 4.49 -4.96 -0.59
N ASP A 93 3.40 -5.62 -0.28
CA ASP A 93 2.06 -5.28 -0.75
C ASP A 93 1.04 -5.41 0.41
N SER A 94 -0.02 -4.61 0.36
CA SER A 94 -0.98 -4.56 1.46
C SER A 94 -1.78 -5.85 1.64
N LEU A 95 -1.98 -6.64 0.58
CA LEU A 95 -2.77 -7.86 0.66
C LEU A 95 -2.01 -8.94 1.44
N SER A 96 -0.75 -9.18 1.07
CA SER A 96 0.13 -10.11 1.78
C SER A 96 0.33 -9.71 3.24
N ILE A 97 0.51 -8.41 3.53
CA ILE A 97 0.63 -7.92 4.90
C ILE A 97 -0.68 -8.14 5.67
N SER A 98 -1.84 -7.83 5.08
CA SER A 98 -3.14 -8.08 5.71
C SER A 98 -3.34 -9.56 6.02
N TYR A 99 -2.96 -10.47 5.12
CA TYR A 99 -3.04 -11.90 5.39
C TYR A 99 -2.10 -12.35 6.50
N TRP A 100 -0.87 -11.83 6.54
CA TRP A 100 0.03 -12.08 7.66
C TRP A 100 -0.59 -11.65 8.99
N VAL A 101 -1.26 -10.49 9.05
CA VAL A 101 -1.99 -10.04 10.25
C VAL A 101 -3.11 -11.02 10.62
N CYS A 102 -3.86 -11.52 9.63
CA CYS A 102 -4.92 -12.51 9.85
C CYS A 102 -4.37 -13.87 10.31
N GLU A 103 -3.17 -14.27 9.90
CA GLU A 103 -2.50 -15.47 10.45
C GLU A 103 -2.16 -15.29 11.93
N GLN A 104 -1.78 -14.07 12.34
CA GLN A 104 -1.54 -13.73 13.74
C GLN A 104 -2.81 -13.59 14.57
N HIS A 105 -3.98 -13.47 13.93
CA HIS A 105 -5.29 -13.33 14.56
C HIS A 105 -6.39 -13.99 13.70
N PRO A 106 -6.50 -15.34 13.72
CA PRO A 106 -7.36 -16.08 12.79
C PRO A 106 -8.86 -15.73 12.85
N SER A 107 -9.34 -15.18 13.97
CA SER A 107 -10.73 -14.71 14.11
C SER A 107 -11.08 -13.53 13.19
N LEU A 108 -10.10 -12.86 12.58
CA LEU A 108 -10.35 -11.89 11.51
C LEU A 108 -10.89 -12.52 10.23
N ILE A 109 -10.59 -13.81 9.98
CA ILE A 109 -11.07 -14.56 8.81
C ILE A 109 -11.72 -15.85 9.31
N PRO A 110 -12.92 -15.76 9.91
CA PRO A 110 -13.65 -16.94 10.34
C PRO A 110 -14.00 -17.81 9.12
N GLU A 111 -13.96 -19.12 9.30
CA GLU A 111 -14.13 -20.09 8.20
C GLU A 111 -15.40 -19.84 7.39
N THR A 112 -16.52 -19.57 8.08
CA THR A 112 -17.84 -19.28 7.48
C THR A 112 -17.83 -18.11 6.48
N HIS A 113 -16.91 -17.16 6.62
CA HIS A 113 -16.83 -15.97 5.78
C HIS A 113 -15.50 -15.84 5.02
N ARG A 114 -14.63 -16.86 5.07
CA ARG A 114 -13.28 -16.84 4.51
C ARG A 114 -13.26 -16.36 3.06
N THR A 115 -14.04 -17.00 2.20
CA THR A 115 -14.10 -16.69 0.77
C THR A 115 -14.53 -15.24 0.51
N THR A 116 -15.56 -14.78 1.21
CA THR A 116 -16.06 -13.40 1.06
C THR A 116 -15.03 -12.38 1.50
N ILE A 117 -14.39 -12.58 2.66
CA ILE A 117 -13.37 -11.66 3.19
C ILE A 117 -12.15 -11.62 2.28
N GLN A 118 -11.66 -12.78 1.84
CA GLN A 118 -10.52 -12.86 0.92
C GLN A 118 -10.82 -12.17 -0.41
N ARG A 119 -12.03 -12.36 -0.96
CA ARG A 119 -12.48 -11.66 -2.17
C ARG A 119 -12.51 -10.15 -1.98
N LEU A 120 -13.11 -9.65 -0.89
CA LEU A 120 -13.22 -8.22 -0.63
C LEU A 120 -11.85 -7.57 -0.37
N LEU A 121 -10.96 -8.22 0.39
CA LEU A 121 -9.58 -7.75 0.58
C LEU A 121 -8.82 -7.68 -0.74
N SER A 122 -8.99 -8.68 -1.61
CA SER A 122 -8.38 -8.69 -2.95
C SER A 122 -8.91 -7.55 -3.82
N GLN A 123 -10.23 -7.30 -3.78
CA GLN A 123 -10.84 -6.18 -4.50
C GLN A 123 -10.35 -4.82 -3.98
N LEU A 124 -10.27 -4.66 -2.66
CA LEU A 124 -9.75 -3.44 -2.02
C LEU A 124 -8.28 -3.19 -2.40
N HIS A 125 -7.45 -4.25 -2.40
CA HIS A 125 -6.05 -4.16 -2.79
C HIS A 125 -5.87 -3.72 -4.26
N ARG A 126 -6.78 -4.14 -5.14
CA ARG A 126 -6.78 -3.81 -6.58
C ARG A 126 -7.16 -2.37 -6.88
N ILE A 127 -7.74 -1.62 -5.93
CA ILE A 127 -8.01 -0.20 -6.13
C ILE A 127 -6.66 0.48 -6.41
N GLN A 128 -6.52 0.99 -7.64
CA GLN A 128 -5.27 1.56 -8.10
C GLN A 128 -4.99 2.85 -7.35
N ALA A 129 -3.81 2.91 -6.75
CA ALA A 129 -3.12 4.19 -6.56
C ALA A 129 -2.24 4.36 -7.80
N ASP A 130 -2.34 5.51 -8.47
CA ASP A 130 -1.64 5.79 -9.72
C ASP A 130 -0.19 5.28 -9.70
N ASN A 131 0.14 4.39 -10.64
CA ASN A 131 1.49 3.86 -10.83
C ASN A 131 2.33 4.79 -11.72
N ASN A 132 2.06 6.10 -11.67
CA ASN A 132 2.74 7.04 -12.53
C ASN A 132 4.26 6.97 -12.31
N PRO A 133 5.04 7.03 -13.39
CA PRO A 133 6.49 7.18 -13.31
C PRO A 133 6.82 8.31 -12.34
N ASN A 134 7.66 8.04 -11.33
CA ASN A 134 8.12 9.08 -10.43
C ASN A 134 9.32 9.76 -11.10
N PRO A 135 9.19 11.01 -11.59
CA PRO A 135 10.27 11.70 -12.31
C PRO A 135 11.54 11.85 -11.44
N ALA A 136 11.40 11.83 -10.11
CA ALA A 136 12.54 11.89 -9.21
C ALA A 136 13.49 10.69 -9.33
N VAL A 137 13.05 9.56 -9.92
CA VAL A 137 13.95 8.41 -10.16
C VAL A 137 15.05 8.81 -11.15
N ASP A 138 14.68 9.43 -12.27
CA ASP A 138 15.63 9.85 -13.29
C ASP A 138 16.52 11.00 -12.78
N ASP A 139 15.95 11.94 -12.02
CA ASP A 139 16.72 13.01 -11.36
C ASP A 139 17.80 12.45 -10.43
N ILE A 140 17.50 11.39 -9.66
CA ILE A 140 18.48 10.77 -8.77
C ILE A 140 19.52 9.97 -9.57
N LEU A 141 19.11 9.26 -10.63
CA LEU A 141 20.02 8.51 -11.49
C LEU A 141 21.02 9.42 -12.22
N ALA A 142 20.65 10.65 -12.56
CA ALA A 142 21.54 11.62 -13.18
C ALA A 142 22.68 12.09 -12.26
N ARG A 143 22.56 11.91 -10.94
CA ARG A 143 23.59 12.31 -9.98
C ARG A 143 24.81 11.39 -10.04
N THR A 144 25.98 11.93 -9.73
CA THR A 144 27.26 11.18 -9.71
C THR A 144 27.67 10.74 -8.30
N ASP A 145 26.98 11.21 -7.26
CA ASP A 145 27.31 10.98 -5.85
C ASP A 145 26.54 9.83 -5.20
N ILE A 146 25.73 9.09 -5.97
CA ILE A 146 25.02 7.90 -5.48
C ILE A 146 25.91 6.65 -5.56
N SER A 147 25.71 5.72 -4.63
CA SER A 147 26.43 4.45 -4.65
C SER A 147 26.05 3.61 -5.87
N LEU A 148 26.91 2.66 -6.24
CA LEU A 148 26.62 1.71 -7.32
C LEU A 148 25.40 0.84 -6.98
N GLU A 149 25.25 0.46 -5.71
CA GLU A 149 24.12 -0.35 -5.24
C GLU A 149 22.81 0.42 -5.33
N HIS A 150 22.81 1.69 -4.90
CA HIS A 150 21.66 2.58 -5.02
C HIS A 150 21.26 2.80 -6.48
N ARG A 151 22.24 3.03 -7.37
CA ARG A 151 22.02 3.17 -8.81
C ARG A 151 21.30 1.95 -9.38
N ARG A 152 21.81 0.74 -9.10
CA ARG A 152 21.18 -0.52 -9.55
C ARG A 152 19.76 -0.68 -9.03
N ALA A 153 19.52 -0.33 -7.76
CA ALA A 153 18.20 -0.41 -7.16
C ALA A 153 17.20 0.56 -7.82
N LEU A 154 17.64 1.77 -8.16
CA LEU A 154 16.85 2.77 -8.88
C LEU A 154 16.56 2.35 -10.34
N GLU A 155 17.56 1.83 -11.04
CA GLU A 155 17.40 1.28 -12.40
C GLU A 155 16.38 0.14 -12.40
N HIS A 156 16.52 -0.83 -11.48
CA HIS A 156 15.56 -1.91 -11.31
C HIS A 156 14.13 -1.38 -11.06
N LYS A 157 13.98 -0.38 -10.20
CA LYS A 157 12.68 0.25 -9.94
C LYS A 157 12.09 0.92 -11.19
N ARG A 158 12.91 1.65 -11.94
CA ARG A 158 12.50 2.32 -13.18
C ARG A 158 12.04 1.31 -14.21
N ASP A 159 12.81 0.24 -14.41
CA ASP A 159 12.54 -0.76 -15.43
C ASP A 159 11.33 -1.64 -15.05
N TRP A 160 11.11 -1.89 -13.75
CA TRP A 160 9.89 -2.54 -13.24
C TRP A 160 8.60 -1.80 -13.62
N LEU A 161 8.64 -0.47 -13.75
CA LEU A 161 7.49 0.33 -14.20
C LEU A 161 7.25 0.20 -15.71
N LEU A 162 8.28 -0.13 -16.49
CA LEU A 162 8.23 -0.26 -17.95
C LEU A 162 7.80 -1.65 -18.43
N ASP A 163 7.92 -2.67 -17.57
CA ASP A 163 7.51 -4.05 -17.86
C ASP A 163 5.98 -4.29 -17.72
N VAL A 164 5.22 -3.25 -17.33
CA VAL A 164 3.76 -3.22 -17.45
C VAL A 164 3.43 -2.78 -18.88
N THR A 165 3.45 -3.71 -19.83
CA THR A 165 3.21 -3.44 -21.25
C THR A 165 1.83 -2.81 -21.52
N PRO A 166 1.67 -2.03 -22.61
CA PRO A 166 0.39 -1.41 -23.00
C PRO A 166 -0.77 -2.41 -23.19
N GLU A 167 -0.47 -3.68 -23.44
CA GLU A 167 -1.47 -4.75 -23.60
C GLU A 167 -2.20 -5.09 -22.28
N VAL A 168 -1.53 -4.95 -21.13
CA VAL A 168 -2.15 -5.13 -19.81
C VAL A 168 -3.04 -3.93 -19.46
N LEU A 169 -2.68 -2.74 -19.93
CA LEU A 169 -3.47 -1.53 -19.72
C LEU A 169 -4.85 -1.62 -20.42
N ALA A 170 -4.89 -2.16 -21.64
CA ALA A 170 -6.13 -2.32 -22.41
C ALA A 170 -7.13 -3.28 -21.74
N TYR A 171 -6.66 -4.36 -21.11
CA TYR A 171 -7.50 -5.28 -20.35
C TYR A 171 -8.02 -4.65 -19.05
N VAL A 172 -7.20 -3.84 -18.38
CA VAL A 172 -7.58 -3.19 -17.11
C VAL A 172 -8.55 -2.03 -17.33
N THR A 173 -8.51 -1.34 -18.47
CA THR A 173 -9.48 -0.28 -18.78
C THR A 173 -10.85 -0.81 -19.23
N ALA A 174 -10.91 -2.01 -19.81
CA ALA A 174 -12.16 -2.58 -20.33
C ALA A 174 -13.09 -3.13 -19.23
N GLU A 175 -12.55 -3.65 -18.12
CA GLU A 175 -13.36 -4.19 -17.01
C GLU A 175 -13.72 -3.16 -15.92
N ASN A 176 -13.23 -1.92 -16.00
CA ASN A 176 -13.32 -0.93 -14.92
C ASN A 176 -14.43 0.13 -15.06
N VAL A 177 -15.31 0.04 -16.05
CA VAL A 177 -16.37 1.05 -16.26
C VAL A 177 -17.69 0.72 -15.53
N ASP A 178 -17.87 -0.47 -14.96
CA ASP A 178 -19.24 -0.91 -14.55
C ASP A 178 -19.51 -1.05 -13.04
N TRP A 179 -18.50 -0.96 -12.17
CA TRP A 179 -18.71 -1.29 -10.75
C TRP A 179 -19.18 -0.12 -9.87
N ILE A 180 -18.88 1.13 -10.22
CA ILE A 180 -19.40 2.30 -9.48
C ILE A 180 -20.90 2.47 -9.72
N SER A 181 -21.36 2.22 -10.96
CA SER A 181 -22.78 2.21 -11.33
C SER A 181 -23.56 1.12 -10.57
N THR A 182 -22.93 -0.03 -10.31
CA THR A 182 -23.55 -1.16 -9.61
C THR A 182 -23.65 -0.93 -8.09
N LEU A 183 -22.73 -0.15 -7.49
CA LEU A 183 -22.74 0.10 -6.04
C LEU A 183 -23.79 1.15 -5.60
N LEU A 184 -24.33 1.95 -6.53
CA LEU A 184 -25.30 3.01 -6.26
C LEU A 184 -26.76 2.64 -6.62
N LEU A 185 -27.03 1.42 -7.09
CA LEU A 185 -28.34 1.01 -7.60
C LEU A 185 -29.01 -0.20 -6.92
N THR A 186 -28.62 -0.56 -5.69
CA THR A 186 -29.40 -1.53 -4.91
C THR A 186 -29.79 -0.97 -3.55
N ASP A 187 -30.84 -0.16 -3.54
CA ASP A 187 -31.77 -0.05 -2.41
C ASP A 187 -33.07 -0.77 -2.80
N PRO A 188 -33.37 -1.98 -2.30
CA PRO A 188 -34.59 -2.70 -2.61
C PRO A 188 -35.73 -2.13 -1.77
N GLY A 189 -36.21 -0.93 -2.10
CA GLY A 189 -37.21 -0.29 -1.24
C GLY A 189 -37.96 0.94 -1.72
N GLN A 190 -37.67 1.54 -2.89
CA GLN A 190 -38.41 2.72 -3.34
C GLN A 190 -38.87 2.65 -4.81
N PRO A 191 -40.11 3.08 -5.13
CA PRO A 191 -40.63 3.07 -6.48
C PRO A 191 -39.97 4.16 -7.35
N SER A 192 -39.67 3.79 -8.59
CA SER A 192 -38.96 4.61 -9.56
C SER A 192 -39.71 5.91 -9.89
N VAL A 193 -39.01 7.04 -9.79
CA VAL A 193 -39.39 8.26 -10.50
C VAL A 193 -38.41 8.45 -11.66
N ALA A 194 -38.98 8.50 -12.85
CA ALA A 194 -38.29 8.51 -14.13
C ALA A 194 -37.39 9.75 -14.34
N SER A 195 -36.26 9.49 -14.98
CA SER A 195 -35.56 10.33 -15.97
C SER A 195 -35.48 11.85 -15.71
N ARG A 196 -34.32 12.33 -15.24
CA ARG A 196 -33.82 13.67 -15.57
C ARG A 196 -32.34 13.63 -15.93
N ASN A 197 -32.01 14.35 -17.00
CA ASN A 197 -30.77 14.32 -17.78
C ASN A 197 -29.53 14.77 -17.00
N VAL A 198 -28.39 14.16 -17.33
CA VAL A 198 -27.04 14.45 -16.80
C VAL A 198 -26.43 15.63 -17.56
N SER A 199 -27.03 16.82 -17.43
CA SER A 199 -26.51 18.05 -18.07
C SER A 199 -26.38 19.25 -17.13
N ASP A 200 -26.73 19.10 -15.84
CA ASP A 200 -26.82 20.25 -14.91
C ASP A 200 -25.75 20.30 -13.81
N PHE A 201 -24.70 19.46 -13.84
CA PHE A 201 -23.58 19.51 -12.87
C PHE A 201 -22.27 20.02 -13.49
N VAL A 202 -22.36 21.10 -14.26
CA VAL A 202 -21.23 22.01 -14.48
C VAL A 202 -21.74 23.41 -14.23
N VAL A 203 -21.49 23.93 -13.02
CA VAL A 203 -21.35 25.36 -12.65
C VAL A 203 -21.48 25.44 -11.11
N MET A 204 -20.59 26.21 -10.48
CA MET A 204 -20.47 26.54 -9.06
C MET A 204 -19.48 25.70 -8.25
N ASN A 205 -18.20 26.08 -8.34
CA ASN A 205 -17.38 26.38 -7.17
C ASN A 205 -16.19 27.25 -7.60
N ASN A 206 -16.49 28.51 -7.87
CA ASN A 206 -15.56 29.63 -7.74
C ASN A 206 -16.29 30.66 -6.88
N LEU A 207 -15.98 30.67 -5.59
CA LEU A 207 -15.98 31.81 -4.67
C LEU A 207 -15.23 31.39 -3.40
#